data_AF-A0A377CE85-F1
#
_entry.id   AF-A0A377CE85-F1
#
_cell.length_a   1.000
_cell.length_b   1.000
_cell.length_c   1.000
_cell.angle_alpha   90.00
_cell.angle_beta   90.00
_cell.angle_gamma   90.00
#
_symmetry.space_group_name_H-M   'P 1'
#
loop_
_entity.id
_entity.type
_entity.pdbx_description
1 polymer ?
#
loop_
_entity_poly.entity_id
_entity_poly.type
_entity_poly.pdbx_seq_one_letter_code
_entity_poly.pdbx_strand_id
1 'polypeptide(L)'
;MFGACLMGNAQLVADCVKAMRDVVSIPVTVKTRIGIDDQDSYEFLCDFINTVSGNGECEMFIIHARKAWLSGLSPKENREIPPLDYPRVYQLKRDFPHLTMSINGGIKSLEEAKAHLQHMDGVMVGREAYQNPGILAAVDREIFGSSIPMPIRWR
;
A
#
# COMPACT_ATOMS: atom_id res chain seq x y z
N MET A 1 19.77 -1.03 -8.31
CA MET A 1 18.50 -1.78 -8.29
C MET A 1 17.51 -1.02 -7.40
N PHE A 2 16.25 -0.83 -7.80
CA PHE A 2 15.24 -0.11 -6.99
C PHE A 2 13.82 -0.62 -7.31
N GLY A 3 12.87 -0.36 -6.41
CA GLY A 3 11.46 -0.70 -6.63
C GLY A 3 11.15 -2.17 -6.31
N ALA A 4 10.18 -2.74 -7.03
CA ALA A 4 9.59 -4.05 -6.70
C ALA A 4 10.61 -5.19 -6.64
N CYS A 5 11.68 -5.16 -7.46
CA CYS A 5 12.72 -6.19 -7.45
C CYS A 5 13.46 -6.31 -6.11
N LEU A 6 13.43 -5.27 -5.26
CA LEU A 6 13.99 -5.35 -3.91
C LEU A 6 13.17 -6.25 -2.98
N MET A 7 11.95 -6.67 -3.32
CA MET A 7 11.22 -7.69 -2.55
C MET A 7 11.99 -9.01 -2.46
N GLY A 8 12.79 -9.35 -3.47
CA GLY A 8 13.67 -10.52 -3.45
C GLY A 8 14.89 -10.37 -2.54
N ASN A 9 15.07 -9.21 -1.89
CA ASN A 9 16.19 -8.89 -1.01
C ASN A 9 15.69 -8.16 0.24
N ALA A 10 14.83 -8.81 1.03
CA ALA A 10 14.18 -8.19 2.20
C ALA A 10 15.16 -7.58 3.21
N GLN A 11 16.31 -8.22 3.45
CA GLN A 11 17.34 -7.68 4.34
C GLN A 11 17.92 -6.36 3.83
N LEU A 12 18.18 -6.25 2.52
CA LEU A 12 18.65 -5.00 1.94
C LEU A 12 17.61 -3.88 2.10
N VAL A 13 16.32 -4.20 1.99
CA VAL A 13 15.26 -3.23 2.26
C VAL A 13 15.25 -2.81 3.72
N ALA A 14 15.37 -3.76 4.66
CA ALA A 14 15.49 -3.45 6.08
C ALA A 14 16.68 -2.53 6.38
N ASP A 15 17.87 -2.83 5.84
CA ASP A 15 19.07 -2.02 6.03
C ASP A 15 18.88 -0.59 5.47
N CYS A 16 18.24 -0.46 4.30
CA CYS A 16 17.90 0.85 3.76
C CYS A 16 16.91 1.62 4.64
N VAL A 17 15.85 0.97 5.13
CA VAL A 17 14.86 1.62 6.02
C VAL A 17 15.52 2.05 7.32
N LYS A 18 16.34 1.19 7.93
CA LYS A 18 17.08 1.50 9.15
C LYS A 18 18.00 2.71 8.95
N ALA A 19 18.81 2.71 7.89
CA ALA A 19 19.69 3.83 7.57
C ALA A 19 18.93 5.14 7.34
N MET A 20 17.75 5.10 6.71
CA MET A 20 16.90 6.29 6.56
C MET A 20 16.33 6.74 7.91
N ARG A 21 15.83 5.82 8.75
CA ARG A 21 15.28 6.12 10.08
C ARG A 21 16.32 6.75 11.00
N ASP A 22 17.56 6.28 10.95
CA ASP A 22 18.63 6.74 11.85
C ASP A 22 19.01 8.22 11.64
N VAL A 23 18.64 8.82 10.51
CA VAL A 23 18.98 10.21 10.16
C VAL A 23 17.78 11.15 10.08
N VAL A 24 16.57 10.68 10.36
CA VAL A 24 15.35 11.51 10.33
C VAL A 24 14.51 11.32 11.59
N SER A 25 13.77 12.35 11.97
CA SER A 25 12.83 12.29 13.11
C SER A 25 11.38 12.02 12.70
N ILE A 26 11.12 11.83 11.39
CA ILE A 26 9.79 11.55 10.84
C ILE A 26 9.66 10.06 10.49
N PRO A 27 8.44 9.51 10.44
CA PRO A 27 8.25 8.11 10.06
C PRO A 27 8.79 7.80 8.66
N VAL A 28 9.56 6.71 8.54
CA VAL A 28 9.92 6.08 7.26
C VAL A 28 8.96 4.91 7.03
N THR A 29 8.35 4.85 5.84
CA THR A 29 7.30 3.88 5.52
C THR A 29 7.63 3.10 4.25
N VAL A 30 7.06 1.91 4.09
CA VAL A 30 7.32 1.05 2.92
C VAL A 30 6.05 0.83 2.12
N LYS A 31 6.09 1.15 0.83
CA LYS A 31 5.05 0.76 -0.13
C LYS A 31 5.53 -0.40 -0.99
N THR A 32 4.80 -1.52 -0.96
CA THR A 32 5.21 -2.75 -1.63
C THR A 32 4.08 -3.43 -2.42
N ARG A 33 4.40 -4.54 -3.07
CA ARG A 33 3.47 -5.47 -3.76
C ARG A 33 3.25 -6.70 -2.88
N ILE A 34 2.38 -7.61 -3.30
CA ILE A 34 2.16 -8.90 -2.60
C ILE A 34 3.05 -10.05 -3.10
N GLY A 35 4.00 -9.77 -3.99
CA GLY A 35 4.90 -10.76 -4.59
C GLY A 35 5.60 -10.22 -5.84
N ILE A 36 6.64 -10.92 -6.29
CA ILE A 36 7.36 -10.65 -7.55
C ILE A 36 7.60 -11.93 -8.33
N ASP A 37 7.39 -11.92 -9.65
CA ASP A 37 7.55 -13.10 -10.52
C ASP A 37 7.00 -14.36 -9.84
N ASP A 38 7.73 -15.46 -9.74
CA ASP A 38 7.26 -16.68 -9.08
C ASP A 38 7.44 -16.69 -7.54
N GLN A 39 8.01 -15.63 -6.97
CA GLN A 39 8.07 -15.39 -5.53
C GLN A 39 6.82 -14.63 -5.08
N ASP A 40 5.69 -15.33 -5.01
CA ASP A 40 4.39 -14.76 -4.65
C ASP A 40 3.58 -15.63 -3.69
N SER A 41 4.25 -16.50 -2.92
CA SER A 41 3.60 -17.22 -1.82
C SER A 41 3.22 -16.27 -0.69
N TYR A 42 2.26 -16.68 0.15
CA TYR A 42 1.91 -15.89 1.34
C TYR A 42 3.05 -15.84 2.36
N GLU A 43 3.77 -16.96 2.52
CA GLU A 43 4.97 -17.06 3.35
C GLU A 43 6.05 -16.05 2.92
N PHE A 44 6.33 -15.94 1.62
CA PHE A 44 7.26 -14.95 1.08
C PHE A 44 6.88 -13.51 1.46
N LEU A 45 5.58 -13.18 1.39
CA LEU A 45 5.10 -11.86 1.80
C LEU A 45 5.26 -11.65 3.32
N CYS A 46 4.94 -12.65 4.14
CA CYS A 46 5.12 -12.58 5.59
C CYS A 46 6.60 -12.43 5.98
N ASP A 47 7.51 -13.17 5.35
CA ASP A 47 8.95 -13.08 5.58
C ASP A 47 9.49 -11.70 5.23
N PHE A 48 9.04 -11.14 4.10
CA PHE A 48 9.37 -9.78 3.71
C PHE A 48 8.91 -8.77 4.77
N ILE A 49 7.66 -8.86 5.23
CA ILE A 49 7.10 -7.95 6.22
C ILE A 49 7.83 -8.08 7.56
N ASN A 50 8.02 -9.30 8.07
CA ASN A 50 8.77 -9.58 9.31
C ASN A 50 10.19 -9.01 9.27
N THR A 51 10.90 -9.22 8.17
CA THR A 51 12.29 -8.75 8.03
C THR A 51 12.34 -7.22 8.04
N VAL A 52 11.47 -6.57 7.27
CA VAL A 52 11.47 -5.11 7.12
C VAL A 52 10.92 -4.41 8.37
N SER A 53 9.92 -4.99 9.04
CA SER A 53 9.39 -4.44 10.29
C SER A 53 10.31 -4.66 11.48
N GLY A 54 11.00 -5.82 11.55
CA GLY A 54 11.94 -6.14 12.62
C GLY A 54 13.27 -5.40 12.45
N ASN A 55 14.03 -5.74 11.40
CA ASN A 55 15.40 -5.23 11.21
C ASN A 55 15.44 -3.79 10.71
N GLY A 56 14.44 -3.41 9.91
CA GLY A 56 14.28 -2.03 9.43
C GLY A 56 13.49 -1.15 10.40
N GLU A 57 12.93 -1.74 11.46
CA GLU A 57 12.00 -1.07 12.38
C GLU A 57 10.82 -0.39 11.65
N CYS A 58 10.39 -0.90 10.49
CA CYS A 58 9.27 -0.28 9.75
C CYS A 58 7.92 -0.59 10.40
N GLU A 59 7.17 0.46 10.80
CA GLU A 59 5.87 0.29 11.48
C GLU A 59 4.67 0.47 10.54
N MET A 60 4.87 1.10 9.37
CA MET A 60 3.80 1.41 8.43
C MET A 60 4.07 0.89 7.02
N PHE A 61 3.10 0.16 6.49
CA PHE A 61 3.15 -0.41 5.15
C PHE A 61 1.96 0.01 4.29
N ILE A 62 2.21 0.26 3.01
CA ILE A 62 1.17 0.38 1.99
C ILE A 62 1.30 -0.80 1.02
N ILE A 63 0.28 -1.67 1.02
CA ILE A 63 0.31 -2.91 0.25
C ILE A 63 -0.53 -2.75 -1.01
N HIS A 64 0.11 -2.74 -2.17
CA HIS A 64 -0.62 -2.89 -3.41
C HIS A 64 -0.99 -4.35 -3.61
N ALA A 65 -2.29 -4.65 -3.69
CA ALA A 65 -2.85 -6.00 -3.75
C ALA A 65 -2.63 -6.74 -5.09
N ARG A 66 -1.54 -6.46 -5.81
CA ARG A 66 -1.12 -7.19 -7.03
C ARG A 66 0.34 -7.56 -6.88
N LYS A 67 0.74 -8.73 -7.39
CA LYS A 67 2.16 -9.03 -7.63
C LYS A 67 2.71 -8.14 -8.73
N ALA A 68 4.04 -8.07 -8.85
CA ALA A 68 4.70 -7.47 -10.01
C ALA A 68 5.43 -8.54 -10.83
N TRP A 69 5.32 -8.47 -12.15
CA TRP A 69 6.21 -9.16 -13.07
C TRP A 69 7.37 -8.22 -13.40
N LEU A 70 8.60 -8.63 -13.09
CA LEU A 70 9.79 -7.81 -13.28
C LEU A 70 10.25 -7.80 -14.74
N SER A 71 9.83 -8.80 -15.51
CA SER A 71 10.05 -8.90 -16.95
C SER A 71 8.75 -9.26 -17.68
N GLY A 72 8.72 -9.07 -19.00
CA GLY A 72 7.59 -9.46 -19.85
C GLY A 72 6.38 -8.51 -19.82
N LEU A 73 6.24 -7.65 -18.81
CA LEU A 73 5.17 -6.65 -18.73
C LEU A 73 5.71 -5.23 -18.54
N SER A 74 5.10 -4.26 -19.22
CA SER A 74 5.33 -2.83 -18.98
C SER A 74 4.81 -2.40 -17.59
N PRO A 75 5.24 -1.22 -17.08
CA PRO A 75 4.71 -0.66 -15.84
C PRO A 75 3.19 -0.39 -15.85
N LYS A 76 2.59 -0.18 -17.02
CA LYS A 76 1.14 -0.04 -17.16
C LYS A 76 0.45 -1.39 -17.00
N GLU A 77 0.91 -2.39 -17.75
CA GLU A 77 0.38 -3.75 -17.70
C GLU A 77 0.50 -4.38 -16.32
N ASN A 78 1.60 -4.13 -15.60
CA ASN A 78 1.78 -4.54 -14.21
C ASN A 78 0.71 -4.00 -13.23
N ARG A 79 -0.05 -2.96 -13.62
CA ARG A 79 -1.16 -2.39 -12.83
C ARG A 79 -2.54 -2.85 -13.30
N GLU A 80 -2.62 -3.63 -14.37
CA GLU A 80 -3.87 -3.98 -15.07
C GLU A 80 -4.03 -5.49 -15.27
N ILE A 81 -2.94 -6.22 -15.56
CA ILE A 81 -2.95 -7.65 -15.88
C ILE A 81 -2.96 -8.56 -14.63
N PRO A 82 -1.99 -8.50 -13.68
CA PRO A 82 -1.96 -9.47 -12.57
C PRO A 82 -3.16 -9.26 -11.65
N PRO A 83 -4.00 -10.25 -11.33
CA PRO A 83 -5.25 -10.03 -10.61
C PRO A 83 -5.05 -9.37 -9.24
N LEU A 84 -6.08 -8.66 -8.77
CA LEU A 84 -6.11 -8.13 -7.40
C LEU A 84 -6.41 -9.26 -6.42
N ASP A 85 -5.69 -9.30 -5.30
CA ASP A 85 -5.90 -10.23 -4.20
C ASP A 85 -6.02 -9.44 -2.88
N TYR A 86 -7.19 -8.81 -2.67
CA TYR A 86 -7.50 -8.11 -1.42
C TYR A 86 -7.58 -9.04 -0.21
N PRO A 87 -8.18 -10.26 -0.30
CA PRO A 87 -8.22 -11.18 0.83
C PRO A 87 -6.85 -11.48 1.44
N ARG A 88 -5.81 -11.60 0.61
CA ARG A 88 -4.43 -11.77 1.08
C ARG A 88 -3.92 -10.58 1.89
N VAL A 89 -4.22 -9.34 1.47
CA VAL A 89 -3.84 -8.13 2.22
C VAL A 89 -4.60 -8.06 3.55
N TYR A 90 -5.87 -8.46 3.58
CA TYR A 90 -6.63 -8.53 4.83
C TYR A 90 -6.08 -9.60 5.79
N GLN A 91 -5.67 -10.75 5.26
CA GLN A 91 -5.01 -11.79 6.05
C GLN A 91 -3.71 -11.26 6.66
N LEU A 92 -2.90 -10.57 5.85
CA LEU A 92 -1.69 -9.91 6.35
C LEU A 92 -1.97 -8.92 7.48
N LYS A 93 -3.01 -8.07 7.39
CA LYS A 93 -3.36 -7.16 8.49
C LYS A 93 -3.80 -7.90 9.76
N ARG A 94 -4.51 -9.04 9.63
CA ARG A 94 -4.89 -9.87 10.78
C ARG A 94 -3.69 -10.50 11.47
N ASP A 95 -2.70 -10.96 10.71
CA ASP A 95 -1.52 -11.64 11.24
C ASP A 95 -0.49 -10.66 11.81
N PHE A 96 -0.54 -9.38 11.39
CA PHE A 96 0.31 -8.30 11.85
C PHE A 96 -0.49 -7.13 12.45
N PRO A 97 -1.27 -7.35 13.52
CA PRO A 97 -2.18 -6.33 14.05
C PRO A 97 -1.46 -5.12 14.63
N HIS A 98 -0.19 -5.30 15.04
CA HIS A 98 0.67 -4.26 15.59
C HIS A 98 1.24 -3.28 14.55
N LEU A 99 1.19 -3.61 13.25
CA LEU A 99 1.63 -2.73 12.16
C LEU A 99 0.47 -1.92 11.61
N THR A 100 0.75 -0.69 11.17
CA THR A 100 -0.24 0.11 10.43
C THR A 100 -0.17 -0.25 8.94
N MET A 101 -1.28 -0.71 8.36
CA MET A 101 -1.34 -1.14 6.97
C MET A 101 -2.44 -0.45 6.18
N SER A 102 -2.06 0.14 5.05
CA SER A 102 -2.98 0.68 4.06
C SER A 102 -3.06 -0.22 2.82
N ILE A 103 -4.26 -0.51 2.34
CA ILE A 103 -4.46 -1.26 1.10
C ILE A 103 -4.48 -0.35 -0.12
N ASN A 104 -3.99 -0.86 -1.26
CA ASN A 104 -3.90 -0.13 -2.51
C ASN A 104 -4.20 -1.02 -3.73
N GLY A 105 -4.71 -0.39 -4.78
CA GLY A 105 -4.83 -0.95 -6.13
C GLY A 105 -6.27 -1.21 -6.53
N GLY A 106 -6.74 -0.59 -7.61
CA GLY A 106 -8.06 -0.89 -8.19
C GLY A 106 -9.27 -0.25 -7.51
N ILE A 107 -9.08 0.54 -6.46
CA ILE A 107 -10.13 1.23 -5.71
C ILE A 107 -10.59 2.48 -6.48
N LYS A 108 -11.87 2.54 -6.84
CA LYS A 108 -12.47 3.54 -7.74
C LYS A 108 -13.57 4.39 -7.12
N SER A 109 -14.01 4.08 -5.90
CA SER A 109 -15.08 4.82 -5.23
C SER A 109 -14.84 4.94 -3.72
N LEU A 110 -15.50 5.91 -3.09
CA LEU A 110 -15.50 6.02 -1.62
C LEU A 110 -16.24 4.86 -0.95
N GLU A 111 -17.23 4.28 -1.62
CA GLU A 111 -17.92 3.08 -1.12
C GLU A 111 -16.98 1.87 -1.08
N GLU A 112 -16.18 1.65 -2.13
CA GLU A 112 -15.13 0.64 -2.12
C GLU A 112 -14.09 0.94 -1.03
N ALA A 113 -13.66 2.20 -0.88
CA ALA A 113 -12.73 2.59 0.18
C ALA A 113 -13.29 2.29 1.58
N LYS A 114 -14.56 2.62 1.87
CA LYS A 114 -15.23 2.31 3.13
C LYS A 114 -15.30 0.80 3.40
N ALA A 115 -15.55 0.00 2.37
CA ALA A 115 -15.55 -1.46 2.49
C ALA A 115 -14.16 -1.99 2.89
N HIS A 116 -13.09 -1.47 2.27
CA HIS A 116 -11.72 -1.81 2.63
C HIS A 116 -11.35 -1.38 4.05
N LEU A 117 -11.81 -0.20 4.49
CA LEU A 117 -11.56 0.34 5.84
C LEU A 117 -12.22 -0.49 6.96
N GLN A 118 -13.14 -1.41 6.65
CA GLN A 118 -13.64 -2.38 7.64
C GLN A 118 -12.58 -3.44 8.01
N HIS A 119 -11.51 -3.58 7.22
CA HIS A 119 -10.48 -4.61 7.40
C HIS A 119 -9.07 -4.05 7.54
N MET A 120 -8.84 -2.79 7.19
CA MET A 120 -7.53 -2.16 7.05
C MET A 120 -7.51 -0.81 7.77
N ASP A 121 -6.31 -0.37 8.19
CA ASP A 121 -6.16 0.91 8.87
C ASP A 121 -6.26 2.10 7.91
N GLY A 122 -6.03 1.86 6.61
CA GLY A 122 -6.08 2.91 5.60
C GLY A 122 -6.28 2.40 4.17
N VAL A 123 -6.57 3.34 3.28
CA VAL A 123 -6.75 3.10 1.85
C VAL A 123 -5.94 4.15 1.09
N MET A 124 -5.14 3.70 0.12
CA MET A 124 -4.46 4.58 -0.82
C MET A 124 -5.15 4.53 -2.19
N VAL A 125 -5.66 5.69 -2.65
CA VAL A 125 -6.24 5.88 -3.97
C VAL A 125 -5.21 6.56 -4.89
N GLY A 126 -4.95 5.97 -6.05
CA GLY A 126 -3.97 6.48 -7.02
C GLY A 126 -4.63 7.00 -8.30
N ARG A 127 -4.76 6.13 -9.32
CA ARG A 127 -5.29 6.50 -10.65
C ARG A 127 -6.64 7.19 -10.59
N GLU A 128 -7.55 6.73 -9.74
CA GLU A 128 -8.88 7.33 -9.63
C GLU A 128 -8.82 8.79 -9.16
N ALA A 129 -7.97 9.11 -8.18
CA ALA A 129 -7.80 10.50 -7.72
C ALA A 129 -7.25 11.42 -8.83
N TYR A 130 -6.48 10.87 -9.77
CA TYR A 130 -6.00 11.62 -10.94
C TYR A 130 -7.05 11.76 -12.04
N GLN A 131 -7.79 10.68 -12.33
CA GLN A 131 -8.79 10.65 -13.41
C GLN A 131 -10.10 11.35 -13.03
N ASN A 132 -10.43 11.35 -11.74
CA ASN A 132 -11.66 11.88 -11.16
C ASN A 132 -11.34 12.56 -9.82
N PRO A 133 -10.62 13.70 -9.81
CA PRO A 133 -10.22 14.38 -8.58
C PRO A 133 -11.42 14.82 -7.71
N GLY A 134 -12.61 14.94 -8.30
CA GLY A 134 -13.85 15.24 -7.58
C GLY A 134 -14.19 14.23 -6.48
N ILE A 135 -13.70 12.98 -6.56
CA ILE A 135 -13.85 11.98 -5.49
C ILE A 135 -13.26 12.46 -4.16
N LEU A 136 -12.18 13.26 -4.20
CA LEU A 136 -11.49 13.74 -3.01
C LEU A 136 -12.30 14.79 -2.24
N ALA A 137 -13.21 15.50 -2.91
CA ALA A 137 -14.03 16.54 -2.30
C ALA A 137 -14.97 15.99 -1.21
N ALA A 138 -15.37 14.72 -1.31
CA ALA A 138 -16.24 14.08 -0.34
C ALA A 138 -15.50 13.33 0.77
N VAL A 139 -14.16 13.20 0.71
CA VAL A 139 -13.37 12.40 1.67
C VAL A 139 -13.48 12.94 3.09
N ASP A 140 -13.34 14.24 3.29
CA ASP A 140 -13.41 14.87 4.61
C ASP A 140 -14.72 14.53 5.33
N ARG A 141 -15.85 14.63 4.62
CA ARG A 141 -17.16 14.31 5.17
C ARG A 141 -17.36 12.81 5.36
N GLU A 142 -17.07 12.02 4.33
CA GLU A 142 -17.51 10.62 4.28
C GLU A 142 -16.56 9.62 4.93
N ILE A 143 -15.29 9.97 5.08
CA ILE A 143 -14.27 9.13 5.72
C ILE A 143 -13.90 9.69 7.09
N PHE A 144 -13.73 11.01 7.21
CA PHE A 144 -13.28 11.64 8.45
C PHE A 144 -14.41 12.28 9.28
N GLY A 145 -15.66 12.26 8.79
CA GLY A 145 -16.80 12.83 9.51
C GLY A 145 -16.74 14.35 9.70
N SER A 146 -15.92 15.05 8.89
CA SER A 146 -15.75 16.50 8.98
C SER A 146 -17.04 17.21 8.61
N SER A 147 -17.44 18.16 9.45
CA SER A 147 -18.59 19.05 9.23
C SER A 147 -18.18 20.36 8.56
N ILE A 148 -16.92 20.52 8.17
CA ILE A 148 -16.44 21.73 7.50
C ILE A 148 -17.15 21.85 6.14
N PRO A 149 -17.87 22.95 5.86
CA PRO A 149 -18.50 23.16 4.57
C PRO A 149 -17.46 23.11 3.46
N MET A 150 -17.73 22.39 2.37
CA MET A 150 -16.83 22.41 1.22
C MET A 150 -16.63 23.86 0.76
N PRO A 151 -15.37 24.33 0.59
CA PRO A 151 -15.14 25.66 0.06
C PRO A 151 -15.85 25.77 -1.29
N ILE A 152 -16.74 26.76 -1.38
CA ILE A 152 -17.55 27.01 -2.56
C ILE A 152 -16.60 27.20 -3.74
N ARG A 153 -16.77 26.35 -4.76
CA ARG A 153 -16.03 26.25 -6.02
C ARG A 153 -15.37 27.59 -6.44
N TRP A 154 -14.05 27.59 -6.59
CA TRP A 154 -13.35 28.64 -7.33
C TRP A 154 -13.92 28.67 -8.77
N ARG A 155 -14.46 29.82 -9.16
CA ARG A 155 -14.91 30.10 -10.53
C ARG A 155 -13.72 30.31 -11.45
#